data_AF-A0A838I5W2-F1
#
_entry.id   AF-A0A838I5W2-F1
#
_cell.length_a   1.000
_cell.length_b   1.000
_cell.length_c   1.000
_cell.angle_alpha   90.00
_cell.angle_beta   90.00
_cell.angle_gamma   90.00
#
_symmetry.space_group_name_H-M   'P 1'
#
loop_
_entity.id
_entity.type
_entity.pdbx_description
1 polymer ?
#
loop_
_entity_poly.entity_id
_entity_poly.type
_entity_poly.pdbx_seq_one_letter_code
_entity_poly.pdbx_strand_id
1 'polypeptide(L)'
;APLLVTEQAVKNMKLGSVVVDLAAETGGNCALTEPGQTVVRNGVRIVGPLGLASTMPDHASSLYARNVTALLELMVKEGNLVLDFEDDVIAGACITRDGEIVHEGAKKNSIAPARAEPGPSAEGIAPARAEPGPSRKAPPG
;
A
#
# COMPACT_ATOMS: atom_id res chain seq x y z
N ALA A 1 -15.56 6.63 -0.92
CA ALA A 1 -16.19 5.67 0.00
C ALA A 1 -17.70 5.84 -0.08
N PRO A 2 -18.50 4.77 0.06
CA PRO A 2 -19.95 4.88 0.06
C PRO A 2 -20.44 5.59 1.33
N LEU A 3 -21.40 6.51 1.20
CA LEU A 3 -22.00 7.14 2.36
C LEU A 3 -22.97 6.16 3.06
N LEU A 4 -22.61 5.69 4.25
CA LEU A 4 -23.39 4.71 5.01
C LEU A 4 -23.97 5.27 6.30
N VAL A 5 -23.24 6.19 6.94
CA VAL A 5 -23.67 6.86 8.18
C VAL A 5 -23.99 8.31 7.87
N THR A 6 -25.28 8.62 7.78
CA THR A 6 -25.75 9.99 7.50
C THR A 6 -25.61 10.89 8.72
N GLU A 7 -25.60 12.20 8.50
CA GLU A 7 -25.63 13.19 9.59
C GLU A 7 -26.83 12.95 10.51
N GLN A 8 -28.00 12.62 9.95
CA GLN A 8 -29.19 12.32 10.75
C GLN A 8 -29.02 11.07 11.62
N ALA A 9 -28.33 10.04 11.10
CA ALA A 9 -28.01 8.85 11.88
C ALA A 9 -27.09 9.22 13.07
N VAL A 10 -26.08 10.06 12.86
CA VAL A 10 -25.20 10.55 13.93
C VAL A 10 -25.98 11.34 14.98
N LYS A 11 -26.90 12.22 14.57
CA LYS A 11 -27.75 13.00 15.49
C LYS A 11 -28.62 12.14 16.40
N ASN A 12 -29.00 10.95 15.94
CA ASN A 12 -29.81 10.00 16.70
C ASN A 12 -28.98 9.09 17.62
N MET A 13 -27.64 9.19 17.59
CA MET A 13 -26.79 8.42 18.50
C MET A 13 -26.84 8.98 19.92
N LYS A 14 -26.49 8.14 20.89
CA LYS A 14 -26.38 8.56 22.29
C LYS A 14 -25.24 9.57 22.45
N LEU A 15 -25.44 10.57 23.32
CA LEU A 15 -24.38 11.47 23.78
C LEU A 15 -23.17 10.67 24.30
N GLY A 16 -21.97 11.06 23.89
CA GLY A 16 -20.72 10.38 24.23
C GLY A 16 -20.37 9.19 23.33
N SER A 17 -21.19 8.86 22.33
CA SER A 17 -20.84 7.83 21.34
C SER A 17 -19.59 8.22 20.55
N VAL A 18 -18.90 7.21 20.02
CA VAL A 18 -17.72 7.39 19.17
C VAL A 18 -17.91 6.65 17.84
N VAL A 19 -17.64 7.34 16.74
CA VAL A 19 -17.54 6.78 15.38
C VAL A 19 -16.07 6.81 14.99
N VAL A 20 -15.52 5.67 14.60
CA VAL A 20 -14.17 5.59 14.01
C VAL A 20 -14.33 5.21 12.55
N ASP A 21 -14.09 6.16 11.65
CA ASP A 21 -14.29 5.98 10.22
C ASP A 21 -12.99 5.60 9.53
N LEU A 22 -12.80 4.29 9.34
CA LEU A 22 -11.61 3.72 8.69
C LEU A 22 -11.52 4.06 7.20
N ALA A 23 -12.58 4.58 6.59
CA ALA A 23 -12.60 4.96 5.18
C ALA A 23 -12.29 6.45 4.96
N ALA A 24 -11.87 7.19 6.00
CA ALA A 24 -11.64 8.63 5.95
C ALA A 24 -10.73 9.08 4.79
N GLU A 25 -9.69 8.32 4.46
CA GLU A 25 -8.76 8.59 3.35
C GLU A 25 -9.41 8.54 1.97
N THR A 26 -10.49 7.81 1.81
CA THR A 26 -11.18 7.60 0.52
C THR A 26 -12.50 8.35 0.44
N GLY A 27 -12.71 9.36 1.29
CA GLY A 27 -13.91 10.18 1.36
C GLY A 27 -14.85 9.87 2.54
N GLY A 28 -14.57 8.84 3.34
CA GLY A 28 -15.33 8.51 4.56
C GLY A 28 -16.66 7.79 4.33
N ASN A 29 -17.03 6.91 5.25
CA ASN A 29 -18.36 6.28 5.30
C ASN A 29 -19.37 7.12 6.07
N CYS A 30 -18.91 8.03 6.93
CA CYS A 30 -19.74 8.92 7.72
C CYS A 30 -19.75 10.33 7.14
N ALA A 31 -20.95 10.91 6.97
CA ALA A 31 -21.16 12.24 6.39
C ALA A 31 -20.39 13.35 7.11
N LEU A 32 -20.12 13.16 8.40
CA LEU A 32 -19.50 14.15 9.27
C LEU A 32 -18.02 13.87 9.54
N THR A 33 -17.42 12.91 8.83
CA THR A 33 -15.99 12.61 8.93
C THR A 33 -15.18 13.75 8.31
N GLU A 34 -14.21 14.26 9.07
CA GLU A 34 -13.16 15.15 8.58
C GLU A 34 -11.85 14.34 8.53
N PRO A 35 -11.30 14.04 7.33
CA PRO A 35 -10.08 13.25 7.20
C PRO A 35 -8.91 13.85 8.00
N GLY A 36 -8.25 13.02 8.79
CA GLY A 36 -7.14 13.39 9.68
C GLY A 36 -7.55 14.03 11.00
N GLN A 37 -8.84 14.21 11.25
CA GLN A 37 -9.33 14.94 12.41
C GLN A 37 -10.17 14.07 13.35
N THR A 38 -10.23 14.52 14.59
CA THR A 38 -11.24 14.07 15.55
C THR A 38 -12.16 15.23 15.86
N VAL A 39 -13.42 15.12 15.46
CA VAL A 39 -14.43 16.17 15.65
C VAL A 39 -15.53 15.70 16.58
N VAL A 40 -16.21 16.65 17.23
CA VAL A 40 -17.43 16.37 18.00
C VAL A 40 -18.60 17.06 17.31
N ARG A 41 -19.66 16.29 17.02
CA ARG A 41 -20.90 16.77 16.40
C ARG A 41 -22.08 16.15 17.15
N ASN A 42 -23.03 16.97 17.59
CA ASN A 42 -24.20 16.53 18.35
C ASN A 42 -23.85 15.64 19.56
N GLY A 43 -22.70 15.89 20.20
CA GLY A 43 -22.23 15.11 21.34
C GLY A 43 -21.63 13.74 21.01
N VAL A 44 -21.46 13.41 19.72
CA VAL A 44 -20.77 12.22 19.22
C VAL A 44 -19.38 12.61 18.76
N ARG A 45 -18.37 11.85 19.17
CA ARG A 45 -16.99 11.99 18.69
C ARG A 45 -16.82 11.20 17.40
N ILE A 46 -16.32 11.83 16.35
CA ILE A 46 -16.06 11.22 15.05
C ILE A 46 -14.56 11.31 14.79
N VAL A 47 -13.93 10.16 14.60
CA VAL A 47 -12.48 10.01 14.39
C VAL A 47 -12.27 9.56 12.96
N GLY A 48 -11.61 10.38 12.14
CA GLY A 48 -11.23 10.04 10.77
C GLY A 48 -9.72 9.89 10.64
N PRO A 49 -9.10 8.82 11.15
CA PRO A 49 -7.65 8.69 11.10
C PRO A 49 -7.16 8.53 9.66
N LEU A 50 -5.96 9.04 9.38
CA LEU A 50 -5.20 8.74 8.16
C LEU A 50 -4.00 7.88 8.54
N GLY A 51 -3.56 7.02 7.62
CA GLY A 51 -2.38 6.18 7.77
C GLY A 51 -2.46 5.29 9.01
N LEU A 52 -3.61 4.68 9.29
CA LEU A 52 -3.83 3.96 10.56
C LEU A 52 -2.78 2.87 10.80
N ALA A 53 -2.32 2.17 9.75
CA ALA A 53 -1.24 1.19 9.86
C ALA A 53 0.07 1.81 10.41
N SER A 54 0.37 3.06 10.05
CA SER A 54 1.53 3.81 10.53
C SER A 54 1.47 4.15 12.03
N THR A 55 0.30 4.01 12.67
CA THR A 55 0.19 4.16 14.14
C THR A 55 0.69 2.94 14.90
N MET A 56 0.85 1.80 14.21
CA MET A 56 1.43 0.55 14.73
C MET A 56 2.54 0.06 13.78
N PRO A 57 3.62 0.84 13.60
CA PRO A 57 4.56 0.65 12.49
C PRO A 57 5.30 -0.70 12.56
N ASP A 58 5.65 -1.19 13.75
CA ASP A 58 6.36 -2.46 13.91
C ASP A 58 5.52 -3.65 13.44
N HIS A 59 4.25 -3.70 13.85
CA HIS A 59 3.33 -4.75 13.46
C HIS A 59 2.93 -4.65 12.00
N ALA A 60 2.63 -3.45 11.51
CA ALA A 60 2.31 -3.21 10.11
C ALA A 60 3.47 -3.65 9.20
N SER A 61 4.71 -3.28 9.55
CA SER A 61 5.90 -3.65 8.79
C SER A 61 6.14 -5.16 8.81
N SER A 62 5.99 -5.81 9.98
CA SER A 62 6.18 -7.26 10.08
C SER A 62 5.16 -8.04 9.24
N LEU A 63 3.89 -7.65 9.25
CA LEU A 63 2.85 -8.30 8.43
C LEU A 63 3.06 -8.02 6.93
N TYR A 64 3.41 -6.79 6.56
CA TYR A 64 3.71 -6.45 5.17
C TYR A 64 4.92 -7.23 4.64
N ALA A 65 6.00 -7.34 5.43
CA ALA A 65 7.18 -8.12 5.06
C ALA A 65 6.85 -9.61 4.81
N ARG A 66 5.92 -10.20 5.59
CA ARG A 66 5.46 -11.57 5.34
C ARG A 66 4.71 -11.69 4.01
N ASN A 67 3.86 -10.72 3.67
CA ASN A 67 3.16 -10.72 2.37
C ASN A 67 4.15 -10.59 1.21
N VAL A 68 5.14 -9.70 1.31
CA VAL A 68 6.20 -9.55 0.31
C VAL A 68 7.03 -10.83 0.19
N THR A 69 7.38 -11.45 1.31
CA THR A 69 8.15 -12.71 1.32
C THR A 69 7.37 -13.83 0.63
N ALA A 70 6.09 -14.00 0.94
CA ALA A 70 5.24 -15.01 0.30
C ALA A 70 5.12 -14.81 -1.22
N LEU A 71 5.04 -13.55 -1.68
CA LEU A 71 5.05 -13.26 -3.12
C LEU A 71 6.42 -13.59 -3.75
N LEU A 72 7.52 -13.25 -3.09
CA LEU A 72 8.88 -13.56 -3.56
C LEU A 72 9.12 -15.07 -3.64
N GLU A 73 8.57 -15.86 -2.72
CA GLU A 73 8.65 -17.33 -2.76
C GLU A 73 7.99 -17.93 -4.01
N LEU A 74 6.98 -17.28 -4.58
CA LEU A 74 6.39 -17.67 -5.86
C LEU A 74 7.27 -17.29 -7.06
N MET A 75 7.94 -16.14 -6.95
CA MET A 75 8.72 -15.52 -8.03
C MET A 75 10.18 -16.01 -8.09
N VAL A 76 10.73 -16.57 -7.01
CA VAL A 76 12.15 -16.95 -6.92
C VAL A 76 12.27 -18.45 -6.78
N LYS A 77 12.85 -19.08 -7.80
CA LYS A 77 13.14 -20.53 -7.83
C LYS A 77 14.64 -20.74 -7.95
N GLU A 78 15.21 -21.43 -6.97
CA GLU A 78 16.66 -21.72 -6.91
C GLU A 78 17.55 -20.46 -7.04
N GLY A 79 17.11 -19.34 -6.47
CA GLY A 79 17.82 -18.06 -6.52
C GLY A 79 17.66 -17.28 -7.83
N ASN A 80 16.89 -17.80 -8.79
CA ASN A 80 16.59 -17.13 -10.05
C ASN A 80 15.17 -16.56 -10.03
N LEU A 81 15.01 -15.39 -10.64
CA LEU A 81 13.69 -14.81 -10.85
C LEU A 81 12.97 -15.57 -11.97
N VAL A 82 11.86 -16.21 -11.62
CA VAL A 82 11.00 -16.98 -12.53
C VAL A 82 9.57 -16.46 -12.38
N LEU A 83 9.17 -15.59 -13.32
CA LEU A 83 7.81 -15.02 -13.35
C LEU A 83 6.90 -15.89 -14.20
N ASP A 84 6.13 -16.74 -13.55
CA ASP A 84 5.11 -17.55 -14.21
C ASP A 84 3.80 -16.75 -14.28
N PHE A 85 3.46 -16.26 -15.47
CA PHE A 85 2.25 -15.45 -15.67
C PHE A 85 0.99 -16.30 -15.91
N GLU A 86 1.10 -17.63 -15.86
CA GLU A 86 -0.06 -18.52 -15.75
C GLU A 86 -0.48 -18.73 -14.27
N ASP A 87 0.36 -18.30 -13.31
CA ASP A 87 -0.01 -18.23 -11.90
C ASP A 87 -0.88 -16.99 -11.64
N ASP A 88 -2.09 -17.19 -11.14
CA ASP A 88 -3.08 -16.14 -10.89
C ASP A 88 -2.57 -15.04 -9.93
N VAL A 89 -1.71 -15.38 -8.97
CA VAL A 89 -1.16 -14.42 -8.01
C VAL A 89 -0.12 -13.53 -8.69
N ILE A 90 0.77 -14.12 -9.48
CA ILE A 90 1.79 -13.37 -10.21
C ILE A 90 1.14 -12.51 -11.30
N ALA A 91 0.20 -13.07 -12.07
CA ALA A 91 -0.55 -12.36 -13.09
C ALA A 91 -1.38 -11.21 -12.51
N GLY A 92 -2.08 -11.46 -11.39
CA GLY A 92 -2.89 -10.45 -10.70
C GLY A 92 -2.06 -9.32 -10.08
N ALA A 93 -0.86 -9.61 -9.60
CA ALA A 93 0.04 -8.60 -9.02
C ALA A 93 0.77 -7.75 -10.08
N CYS A 94 0.91 -8.25 -11.31
CA CYS A 94 1.66 -7.57 -12.37
C CYS A 94 0.81 -6.50 -13.09
N ILE A 95 1.10 -5.23 -12.84
CA ILE A 95 0.39 -4.12 -13.53
C ILE A 95 0.94 -3.85 -14.94
N THR A 96 2.27 -3.88 -15.09
CA THR A 96 2.96 -3.55 -16.35
C THR A 96 4.05 -4.58 -16.66
N ARG A 97 4.21 -4.90 -17.95
CA ARG A 97 5.29 -5.77 -18.46
C ARG A 97 5.69 -5.28 -19.86
N ASP A 98 6.99 -5.26 -20.15
CA ASP A 98 7.54 -4.87 -21.45
C ASP A 98 7.07 -3.49 -21.96
N GLY A 99 6.87 -2.55 -21.03
CA GLY A 99 6.39 -1.19 -21.35
C GLY A 99 4.89 -1.08 -21.61
N GLU A 100 4.13 -2.18 -21.47
CA GLU A 100 2.69 -2.19 -21.65
C GLU A 100 1.94 -2.47 -20.34
N ILE A 101 0.73 -1.92 -20.22
CA ILE A 101 -0.18 -2.28 -19.13
C ILE A 101 -0.75 -3.66 -19.45
N VAL A 102 -0.51 -4.65 -18.59
CA VAL A 102 -1.00 -6.02 -18.76
C VAL A 102 -2.23 -6.31 -17.90
N HIS A 103 -2.36 -5.65 -16.75
CA HIS A 103 -3.47 -5.86 -15.82
C HIS A 103 -4.79 -5.25 -16.33
N GLU A 104 -5.81 -6.08 -16.48
CA GLU A 104 -7.12 -5.70 -17.04
C GLU A 104 -7.82 -4.57 -16.28
N GLY A 105 -7.74 -4.57 -14.94
CA GLY A 105 -8.30 -3.49 -14.13
C GLY A 105 -7.58 -2.16 -14.31
N ALA A 106 -6.27 -2.19 -14.60
CA ALA A 106 -5.47 -0.98 -14.80
C ALA A 106 -5.72 -0.38 -16.18
N LYS A 107 -5.87 -1.23 -17.22
CA LYS A 107 -6.24 -0.79 -18.58
C LYS A 107 -7.58 -0.05 -18.61
N LYS A 108 -8.57 -0.51 -17.83
CA LYS A 108 -9.90 0.12 -17.76
C LYS A 108 -9.89 1.51 -17.11
N ASN A 109 -8.92 1.76 -16.23
CA ASN A 109 -8.81 3.00 -15.46
C ASN A 109 -7.68 3.92 -15.92
N SER A 110 -6.90 3.54 -16.94
CA SER A 110 -5.81 4.37 -17.46
C SER A 110 -6.36 5.52 -18.30
N ILE A 111 -6.23 6.75 -17.80
CA ILE A 111 -6.27 7.96 -18.61
C ILE A 111 -4.88 8.07 -19.25
N ALA A 112 -4.72 7.64 -20.49
CA ALA A 112 -3.40 7.49 -21.11
C ALA A 112 -2.59 8.80 -21.11
N PRO A 113 -1.32 8.81 -20.66
CA PRO A 113 -0.31 9.64 -21.28
C PRO A 113 0.38 8.84 -22.40
N ALA A 114 0.78 9.55 -23.45
CA ALA A 114 1.48 9.01 -24.61
C ALA A 114 2.76 8.24 -24.22
N ARG A 115 3.05 7.17 -24.97
CA ARG A 115 4.26 6.34 -24.89
C ARG A 115 5.52 7.16 -24.53
N ALA A 116 6.19 6.79 -23.46
CA ALA A 116 7.63 7.02 -23.36
C ALA A 116 8.32 5.96 -24.22
N GLU A 117 9.27 6.38 -25.08
CA GLU A 117 10.04 5.46 -25.92
C GLU A 117 10.84 4.47 -25.06
N PRO A 118 11.12 3.26 -25.57
CA PRO A 118 11.93 2.28 -24.85
C PRO A 118 13.33 2.86 -24.59
N GLY A 119 13.68 3.00 -23.31
CA GLY A 119 15.08 3.19 -22.92
C GLY A 119 15.92 1.99 -23.35
N PRO A 120 17.24 2.17 -23.55
CA PRO A 120 18.09 1.11 -24.09
C PRO A 120 18.04 -0.15 -23.22
N SER A 121 17.92 -1.30 -23.88
CA SER A 121 17.85 -2.64 -23.30
C SER A 121 18.98 -2.88 -22.31
N ALA A 122 18.63 -3.23 -21.07
CA ALA A 122 19.57 -3.67 -20.05
C ALA A 122 20.02 -5.11 -20.31
N GLU A 123 20.81 -5.33 -21.36
CA GLU A 123 21.71 -6.47 -21.39
C GLU A 123 22.88 -6.15 -20.44
N GLY A 124 22.98 -6.90 -19.33
CA GLY A 124 24.16 -6.94 -18.48
C GLY A 124 24.13 -6.09 -17.22
N ILE A 125 23.17 -6.34 -16.30
CA ILE A 125 23.44 -6.08 -14.89
C ILE A 125 24.13 -7.32 -14.32
N ALA A 126 25.46 -7.34 -14.37
CA ALA A 126 26.24 -8.27 -13.54
C ALA A 126 25.96 -7.94 -12.05
N PRO A 127 25.85 -8.93 -11.16
CA PRO A 127 25.58 -8.67 -9.76
C PRO A 127 26.71 -7.85 -9.16
N ALA A 128 26.37 -6.69 -8.59
CA ALA A 128 27.29 -5.86 -7.83
C ALA A 128 27.82 -6.70 -6.65
N ARG A 129 29.10 -7.05 -6.73
CA ARG A 129 29.82 -7.69 -5.63
C ARG A 129 29.86 -6.70 -4.47
N ALA A 130 29.22 -7.03 -3.35
CA ALA A 130 29.31 -6.23 -2.14
C ALA A 130 30.77 -6.17 -1.69
N GLU A 131 31.37 -4.97 -1.72
CA GLU A 131 32.67 -4.76 -1.09
C GLU A 131 32.51 -4.81 0.44
N PRO A 132 33.38 -5.51 1.17
CA PRO A 132 33.35 -5.50 2.62
C PRO A 132 33.66 -4.09 3.13
N GLY A 133 32.72 -3.51 3.87
CA GLY A 133 32.87 -2.18 4.48
C GLY A 133 34.10 -2.08 5.39
N PRO A 134 34.62 -0.86 5.63
CA PRO A 134 35.87 -0.66 6.35
C PRO A 134 35.77 -1.17 7.80
N SER A 135 36.73 -2.00 8.17
CA SER A 135 36.89 -2.53 9.54
C SER A 135 37.06 -1.38 10.54
N ARG A 136 36.08 -1.20 11.43
CA ARG A 136 36.21 -0.32 12.59
C ARG A 136 37.24 -0.94 13.55
N LYS A 137 38.46 -0.39 13.58
CA LYS A 137 39.39 -0.67 14.68
C LYS A 137 38.80 -0.13 15.98
N ALA A 138 38.69 -0.99 16.99
CA ALA A 138 38.38 -0.59 18.35
C ALA A 138 39.54 0.26 18.92
N PRO A 139 39.27 1.29 19.74
CA PRO A 139 40.33 2.04 20.41
C PRO A 139 40.93 1.18 21.54
N PRO A 140 42.24 1.30 21.82
CA PRO A 140 42.84 0.61 22.95
C PRO A 140 42.55 1.34 24.27
N GLY A 141 42.20 0.54 25.29
CA GLY A 141 42.49 0.73 26.73
C GLY A 141 42.11 2.06 27.37
#